data_AF-A0A0K8VWI7-F1
#
_entry.id   AF-A0A0K8VWI7-F1
#
_cell.length_a   1.000
_cell.length_b   1.000
_cell.length_c   1.000
_cell.angle_alpha   90.00
_cell.angle_beta   90.00
_cell.angle_gamma   90.00
#
_symmetry.space_group_name_H-M   'P 1'
#
loop_
_entity.id
_entity.type
_entity.pdbx_description
1 polymer ?
#
loop_
_entity_poly.entity_id
_entity_poly.type
_entity_poly.pdbx_seq_one_letter_code
_entity_poly.pdbx_strand_id
1 'polypeptide(L)'
;MNESMKLFEEIVGSQFHNLFVDSLEEYSDIDFKVALEKVLCASMRNSGNYSLVLRLLNGISNERTNKKTCLWTSILLKLYVSCKESRDATQMLAILGVLAKSAYTSEESRKIFGYNYVKNILEIISKNFCSPANNLAVLRLMVILLQFYPECSVQTSGIVKDFVSQFMDSPNHNVMESAAKCYHHLLSISKYGSNRIAVKDLWKTYQEALLDMLQTLADSFLGVLNSPVIEPINCDPLNIPMLKLCDDPIKRISQVFIRFKNVAVYFIVTLREPFLSEKPVNTNKIFGIIKGALNVVHLFTYRKKTIIGMMRNLLLPEFYFILLQILKALMITLKSNLRKNYKQIWMILGDMLKLSTHKIVIEQKKTYMRLNGKIFDVITLWCKIVNQGSRSDLLINLMLKDMQDISSTLSKKLNDQKQ
;
A
#
# COMPACT_ATOMS: atom_id res chain seq x y z
N MET A 1 -30.16 -32.33 23.91
CA MET A 1 -29.10 -31.79 23.05
C MET A 1 -29.81 -31.10 21.89
N ASN A 2 -29.65 -29.78 21.73
CA ASN A 2 -30.46 -28.94 20.84
C ASN A 2 -30.40 -29.47 19.39
N GLU A 3 -31.52 -29.74 18.74
CA GLU A 3 -31.57 -30.31 17.37
C GLU A 3 -30.84 -29.40 16.37
N SER A 4 -30.94 -28.08 16.55
CA SER A 4 -30.20 -27.07 15.79
C SER A 4 -28.68 -27.23 15.89
N MET A 5 -28.17 -27.73 17.02
CA MET A 5 -26.74 -27.98 17.23
C MET A 5 -26.26 -29.27 16.56
N LYS A 6 -27.11 -30.31 16.52
CA LYS A 6 -26.82 -31.54 15.76
C LYS A 6 -26.83 -31.25 14.26
N LEU A 7 -27.82 -30.50 13.78
CA LEU A 7 -27.88 -30.03 12.40
C LEU A 7 -26.63 -29.23 12.02
N PHE A 8 -26.18 -28.33 12.91
CA PHE A 8 -24.93 -27.60 12.72
C PHE A 8 -23.72 -28.54 12.61
N GLU A 9 -23.60 -29.53 13.50
CA GLU A 9 -22.50 -30.51 13.45
C GLU A 9 -22.51 -31.34 12.16
N GLU A 10 -23.68 -31.74 11.68
CA GLU A 10 -23.83 -32.45 10.40
C GLU A 10 -23.46 -31.56 9.20
N ILE A 11 -23.91 -30.30 9.21
CA ILE A 11 -23.56 -29.32 8.17
C ILE A 11 -22.05 -29.11 8.12
N VAL A 12 -21.41 -28.87 9.28
CA VAL A 12 -19.96 -28.66 9.41
C VAL A 12 -19.16 -29.91 9.03
N GLY A 13 -19.66 -31.10 9.35
CA GLY A 13 -19.06 -32.37 8.94
C GLY A 13 -19.24 -32.70 7.45
N SER A 14 -20.15 -31.99 6.75
CA SER A 14 -20.43 -32.24 5.35
C SER A 14 -19.42 -31.56 4.41
N GLN A 15 -19.24 -32.16 3.23
CA GLN A 15 -18.51 -31.55 2.10
C GLN A 15 -19.22 -30.31 1.52
N PHE A 16 -20.47 -30.05 1.93
CA PHE A 16 -21.32 -28.97 1.42
C PHE A 16 -21.51 -27.83 2.42
N HIS A 17 -20.75 -27.79 3.51
CA HIS A 17 -20.88 -26.75 4.55
C HIS A 17 -20.97 -25.33 3.95
N ASN A 18 -20.17 -25.02 2.92
CA ASN A 18 -20.16 -23.71 2.27
C ASN A 18 -21.52 -23.26 1.68
N LEU A 19 -22.43 -24.18 1.35
CA LEU A 19 -23.77 -23.87 0.81
C LEU A 19 -24.78 -23.48 1.88
N PHE A 20 -24.62 -24.01 3.09
CA PHE A 20 -25.60 -23.86 4.17
C PHE A 20 -25.20 -22.80 5.19
N VAL A 21 -23.93 -22.39 5.18
CA VAL A 21 -23.37 -21.49 6.19
C VAL A 21 -23.99 -20.10 6.17
N ASP A 22 -24.31 -19.58 4.99
CA ASP A 22 -24.93 -18.25 4.87
C ASP A 22 -26.36 -18.25 5.43
N SER A 23 -27.03 -19.41 5.43
CA SER A 23 -28.35 -19.59 6.04
C SER A 23 -28.29 -19.89 7.54
N LEU A 24 -27.12 -20.20 8.11
CA LEU A 24 -27.00 -20.46 9.55
C LEU A 24 -27.22 -19.20 10.38
N GLU A 25 -26.89 -18.02 9.84
CA GLU A 25 -27.12 -16.70 10.48
C GLU A 25 -28.61 -16.41 10.72
N GLU A 26 -29.51 -17.07 9.98
CA GLU A 26 -30.97 -16.93 10.11
C GLU A 26 -31.55 -17.72 11.30
N TYR A 27 -30.78 -18.65 11.89
CA TYR A 27 -31.24 -19.47 13.02
C TYR A 27 -30.77 -18.88 14.36
N SER A 28 -31.66 -18.14 15.04
CA SER A 28 -31.39 -17.53 16.35
C SER A 28 -31.07 -18.52 17.48
N ASP A 29 -31.42 -19.79 17.29
CA ASP A 29 -31.26 -20.86 18.30
C ASP A 29 -29.86 -21.50 18.29
N ILE A 30 -29.03 -21.17 17.31
CA ILE A 30 -27.65 -21.65 17.22
C ILE A 30 -26.75 -20.69 18.01
N ASP A 31 -26.19 -21.17 19.12
CA ASP A 31 -25.11 -20.43 19.79
C ASP A 31 -23.84 -20.48 18.92
N PHE A 32 -23.64 -19.43 18.13
CA PHE A 32 -22.48 -19.24 17.26
C PHE A 32 -21.14 -19.42 17.98
N LYS A 33 -21.07 -19.23 19.30
CA LYS A 33 -19.82 -19.44 20.07
C LYS A 33 -19.52 -20.92 20.26
N VAL A 34 -20.52 -21.72 20.60
CA VAL A 34 -20.38 -23.18 20.74
C VAL A 34 -20.10 -23.79 19.36
N ALA A 35 -20.79 -23.30 18.33
CA ALA A 35 -20.55 -23.63 16.94
C ALA A 35 -19.10 -23.33 16.51
N LEU A 36 -18.62 -22.11 16.75
CA LEU A 36 -17.25 -21.71 16.45
C LEU A 36 -16.21 -22.56 17.17
N GLU A 37 -16.42 -22.90 18.46
CA GLU A 37 -15.51 -23.78 19.19
C GLU A 37 -15.43 -25.17 18.59
N LYS A 38 -16.58 -25.75 18.23
CA LYS A 38 -16.60 -27.07 17.60
C LYS A 38 -15.96 -27.04 16.22
N VAL A 39 -16.20 -26.00 15.41
CA VAL A 39 -15.56 -25.85 14.11
C VAL A 39 -14.05 -25.64 14.26
N LEU A 40 -13.58 -24.78 15.19
CA LEU A 40 -12.15 -24.60 15.44
C LEU A 40 -11.51 -25.92 15.88
N CYS A 41 -12.14 -26.66 16.79
CA CYS A 41 -11.68 -27.97 17.25
C CYS A 41 -11.69 -29.03 16.14
N ALA A 42 -12.69 -29.02 15.25
CA ALA A 42 -12.77 -29.92 14.09
C ALA A 42 -11.76 -29.52 12.99
N SER A 43 -11.54 -28.22 12.79
CA SER A 43 -10.52 -27.67 11.88
C SER A 43 -9.10 -28.03 12.35
N MET A 44 -8.90 -28.30 13.65
CA MET A 44 -7.64 -28.87 14.14
C MET A 44 -7.38 -30.29 13.63
N ARG A 45 -8.43 -31.01 13.16
CA ARG A 45 -8.36 -32.42 12.73
C ARG A 45 -8.43 -32.58 11.21
N ASN A 46 -9.14 -31.70 10.50
CA ASN A 46 -9.31 -31.73 9.05
C ASN A 46 -8.96 -30.37 8.41
N SER A 47 -8.12 -30.37 7.37
CA SER A 47 -7.80 -29.17 6.57
C SER A 47 -9.03 -28.63 5.82
N GLY A 48 -9.07 -27.33 5.55
CA GLY A 48 -10.12 -26.70 4.73
C GLY A 48 -11.28 -25.97 5.45
N ASN A 49 -11.43 -26.08 6.78
CA ASN A 49 -12.54 -25.45 7.51
C ASN A 49 -12.26 -24.01 8.02
N TYR A 50 -11.09 -23.43 7.72
CA TYR A 50 -10.71 -22.11 8.22
C TYR A 50 -11.49 -20.95 7.58
N SER A 51 -12.03 -21.13 6.37
CA SER A 51 -12.97 -20.16 5.77
C SER A 51 -14.23 -20.00 6.63
N LEU A 52 -14.77 -21.11 7.13
CA LEU A 52 -15.94 -21.12 8.00
C LEU A 52 -15.64 -20.49 9.36
N VAL A 53 -14.50 -20.83 9.96
CA VAL A 53 -14.03 -20.20 11.21
C VAL A 53 -13.97 -18.68 11.07
N LEU A 54 -13.41 -18.18 9.96
CA LEU A 54 -13.28 -16.74 9.72
C LEU A 54 -14.65 -16.05 9.59
N ARG A 55 -15.63 -16.69 8.92
CA ARG A 55 -17.00 -16.17 8.81
C ARG A 55 -17.68 -16.09 10.17
N LEU A 56 -17.67 -17.20 10.92
CA LEU A 56 -18.28 -17.27 12.26
C LEU A 56 -17.68 -16.25 13.23
N LEU A 57 -16.36 -16.03 13.18
CA LEU A 57 -15.70 -15.02 14.01
C LEU A 57 -16.15 -13.59 13.68
N ASN A 58 -16.44 -13.28 12.42
CA ASN A 58 -16.92 -11.96 12.03
C ASN A 58 -18.38 -11.71 12.48
N GLY A 59 -19.19 -12.76 12.64
CA GLY A 59 -20.58 -12.68 13.09
C GLY A 59 -20.77 -12.57 14.61
N ILE A 60 -19.73 -12.83 15.42
CA ILE A 60 -19.85 -12.83 16.89
C ILE A 60 -19.58 -11.44 17.48
N SER A 61 -20.47 -10.96 18.35
CA SER A 61 -20.26 -9.70 19.09
C SER A 61 -19.10 -9.79 20.09
N ASN A 62 -18.24 -8.77 20.09
CA ASN A 62 -16.92 -8.75 20.72
C ASN A 62 -16.90 -8.82 22.27
N GLU A 63 -18.01 -8.60 22.96
CA GLU A 63 -17.99 -8.30 24.40
C GLU A 63 -17.73 -9.51 25.32
N ARG A 64 -17.77 -10.76 24.84
CA ARG A 64 -17.63 -11.96 25.71
C ARG A 64 -16.68 -13.06 25.21
N THR A 65 -15.82 -12.79 24.22
CA THR A 65 -14.90 -13.80 23.62
C THR A 65 -13.52 -13.87 24.29
N ASN A 66 -13.19 -12.93 25.18
CA ASN A 66 -11.84 -12.66 25.67
C ASN A 66 -11.05 -13.87 26.24
N LYS A 67 -11.69 -14.74 27.03
CA LYS A 67 -11.01 -15.93 27.60
C LYS A 67 -10.66 -16.99 26.54
N LYS A 68 -11.46 -17.09 25.48
CA LYS A 68 -11.29 -18.10 24.42
C LYS A 68 -10.36 -17.63 23.31
N THR A 69 -10.27 -16.31 23.09
CA THR A 69 -9.36 -15.70 22.10
C THR A 69 -7.91 -16.14 22.30
N CYS A 70 -7.39 -16.07 23.53
CA CYS A 70 -6.03 -16.48 23.86
C CYS A 70 -5.76 -17.98 23.57
N LEU A 71 -6.73 -18.83 23.92
CA LEU A 71 -6.66 -20.27 23.66
C LEU A 71 -6.65 -20.56 22.15
N TRP A 72 -7.58 -19.98 21.39
CA TRP A 72 -7.63 -20.13 19.94
C TRP A 72 -6.37 -19.62 19.23
N THR A 73 -5.81 -18.51 19.67
CA THR A 73 -4.53 -18.00 19.16
C THR A 73 -3.40 -19.00 19.36
N SER A 74 -3.29 -19.59 20.56
CA SER A 74 -2.24 -20.58 20.84
C SER A 74 -2.34 -21.82 19.95
N ILE A 75 -3.56 -22.28 19.68
CA ILE A 75 -3.85 -23.43 18.81
C ILE A 75 -3.47 -23.09 17.35
N LEU A 76 -3.95 -21.95 16.86
CA LEU A 76 -3.72 -21.53 15.47
C LEU A 76 -2.23 -21.32 15.19
N LEU A 77 -1.45 -20.80 16.15
CA LEU A 77 -0.01 -20.69 16.00
C LEU A 77 0.68 -22.05 15.84
N LYS A 78 0.28 -23.05 16.64
CA LYS A 78 0.82 -24.41 16.50
C LYS A 78 0.47 -25.02 15.14
N LEU A 79 -0.79 -24.89 14.72
CA LEU A 79 -1.25 -25.39 13.42
C LEU A 79 -0.53 -24.70 12.26
N TYR A 80 -0.34 -23.39 12.35
CA TYR A 80 0.36 -22.60 11.34
C TYR A 80 1.80 -23.09 11.14
N VAL A 81 2.54 -23.35 12.22
CA VAL A 81 3.92 -23.85 12.15
C VAL A 81 4.00 -25.22 11.46
N SER A 82 3.00 -26.08 11.66
CA SER A 82 2.90 -27.38 11.01
C SER A 82 2.24 -27.35 9.62
N CYS A 83 1.73 -26.20 9.18
CA CYS A 83 0.92 -26.09 7.97
C CYS A 83 1.79 -26.18 6.71
N LYS A 84 1.40 -27.03 5.77
CA LYS A 84 2.05 -27.16 4.46
C LYS A 84 1.28 -26.47 3.34
N GLU A 85 -0.02 -26.25 3.52
CA GLU A 85 -0.90 -25.68 2.50
C GLU A 85 -0.97 -24.14 2.60
N SER A 86 -0.63 -23.45 1.51
CA SER A 86 -0.60 -21.99 1.48
C SER A 86 -1.97 -21.33 1.71
N ARG A 87 -3.06 -21.94 1.20
CA ARG A 87 -4.42 -21.42 1.38
C ARG A 87 -4.83 -21.41 2.86
N ASP A 88 -4.65 -22.55 3.52
CA ASP A 88 -5.00 -22.72 4.93
C ASP A 88 -4.14 -21.82 5.81
N ALA A 89 -2.83 -21.72 5.53
CA ALA A 89 -1.93 -20.79 6.21
C ALA A 89 -2.40 -19.32 6.08
N THR A 90 -2.84 -18.91 4.88
CA THR A 90 -3.38 -17.56 4.65
C THR A 90 -4.64 -17.30 5.48
N GLN A 91 -5.55 -18.28 5.55
CA GLN A 91 -6.78 -18.19 6.34
C GLN A 91 -6.49 -18.15 7.85
N MET A 92 -5.54 -18.96 8.34
CA MET A 92 -5.10 -18.92 9.74
C MET A 92 -4.54 -17.55 10.12
N LEU A 93 -3.71 -16.93 9.27
CA LEU A 93 -3.19 -15.58 9.51
C LEU A 93 -4.31 -14.53 9.55
N ALA A 94 -5.33 -14.66 8.68
CA ALA A 94 -6.49 -13.78 8.71
C ALA A 94 -7.30 -13.94 10.01
N ILE A 95 -7.52 -15.18 10.46
CA ILE A 95 -8.19 -15.49 11.74
C ILE A 95 -7.42 -14.87 12.90
N LEU A 96 -6.09 -15.03 12.96
CA LEU A 96 -5.24 -14.41 13.98
C LEU A 96 -5.42 -12.89 14.01
N GLY A 97 -5.57 -12.24 12.85
CA GLY A 97 -5.86 -10.81 12.75
C GLY A 97 -7.22 -10.41 13.33
N VAL A 98 -8.26 -11.22 13.11
CA VAL A 98 -9.60 -10.99 13.69
C VAL A 98 -9.56 -11.19 15.21
N LEU A 99 -8.90 -12.24 15.70
CA LEU A 99 -8.71 -12.49 17.13
C LEU A 99 -7.97 -11.34 17.82
N ALA A 100 -6.89 -10.84 17.21
CA ALA A 100 -6.14 -9.71 17.73
C ALA A 100 -7.01 -8.44 17.84
N LYS A 101 -7.89 -8.18 16.87
CA LYS A 101 -8.83 -7.04 16.94
C LYS A 101 -9.89 -7.25 18.01
N SER A 102 -10.45 -8.46 18.12
CA SER A 102 -11.45 -8.80 19.13
C SER A 102 -10.91 -8.64 20.55
N ALA A 103 -9.67 -9.09 20.81
CA ALA A 103 -9.02 -8.93 22.11
C ALA A 103 -8.77 -7.46 22.51
N TYR A 104 -8.78 -6.53 21.55
CA TYR A 104 -8.54 -5.11 21.82
C TYR A 104 -9.73 -4.37 22.44
N THR A 105 -10.89 -5.04 22.58
CA THR A 105 -12.15 -4.41 22.99
C THR A 105 -12.22 -4.01 24.47
N SER A 106 -11.48 -4.69 25.36
CA SER A 106 -11.36 -4.32 26.77
C SER A 106 -9.89 -4.14 27.17
N GLU A 107 -9.61 -3.27 28.14
CA GLU A 107 -8.24 -2.99 28.56
C GLU A 107 -7.53 -4.22 29.12
N GLU A 108 -8.22 -5.01 29.94
CA GLU A 108 -7.68 -6.24 30.53
C GLU A 108 -7.30 -7.24 29.44
N SER A 109 -8.20 -7.47 28.48
CA SER A 109 -7.97 -8.45 27.41
C SER A 109 -6.89 -8.00 26.43
N ARG A 110 -6.83 -6.68 26.17
CA ARG A 110 -5.75 -6.06 25.41
C ARG A 110 -4.40 -6.30 26.06
N LYS A 111 -4.27 -6.09 27.38
CA LYS A 111 -3.01 -6.33 28.11
C LYS A 111 -2.63 -7.81 28.07
N ILE A 112 -3.57 -8.71 28.41
CA ILE A 112 -3.31 -10.15 28.42
C ILE A 112 -2.88 -10.63 27.03
N PHE A 113 -3.61 -10.26 25.97
CA PHE A 113 -3.26 -10.64 24.61
C PHE A 113 -1.93 -10.05 24.17
N GLY A 114 -1.74 -8.75 24.43
CA GLY A 114 -0.55 -7.98 24.10
C GLY A 114 0.74 -8.61 24.63
N TYR A 115 0.79 -8.83 25.95
CA TYR A 115 2.00 -9.34 26.61
C TYR A 115 2.26 -10.82 26.32
N ASN A 116 1.21 -11.63 26.14
CA ASN A 116 1.38 -13.09 26.01
C ASN A 116 1.58 -13.56 24.58
N TYR A 117 1.03 -12.86 23.57
CA TYR A 117 0.96 -13.39 22.21
C TYR A 117 1.62 -12.53 21.14
N VAL A 118 1.59 -11.20 21.23
CA VAL A 118 2.03 -10.32 20.12
C VAL A 118 3.46 -10.62 19.69
N LYS A 119 4.39 -10.69 20.65
CA LYS A 119 5.80 -11.02 20.38
C LYS A 119 5.93 -12.38 19.69
N ASN A 120 5.31 -13.40 20.25
CA ASN A 120 5.38 -14.77 19.74
C ASN A 120 4.78 -14.89 18.33
N ILE A 121 3.63 -14.23 18.07
CA ILE A 121 3.02 -14.19 16.74
C ILE A 121 4.01 -13.58 15.74
N LEU A 122 4.56 -12.40 16.04
CA LEU A 122 5.48 -11.70 15.14
C LEU A 122 6.74 -12.52 14.87
N GLU A 123 7.31 -13.19 15.88
CA GLU A 123 8.46 -14.08 15.72
C GLU A 123 8.15 -15.28 14.82
N ILE A 124 7.02 -15.95 15.04
CA ILE A 124 6.61 -17.14 14.27
C ILE A 124 6.35 -16.78 12.81
N ILE A 125 5.55 -15.74 12.54
CA ILE A 125 5.15 -15.41 11.16
C ILE A 125 6.31 -14.82 10.34
N SER A 126 7.31 -14.24 10.99
CA SER A 126 8.49 -13.70 10.31
C SER A 126 9.50 -14.80 9.91
N LYS A 127 9.51 -15.93 10.65
CA LYS A 127 10.47 -17.03 10.44
C LYS A 127 9.89 -18.22 9.68
N ASN A 128 8.61 -18.53 9.89
CA ASN A 128 7.99 -19.81 9.47
C ASN A 128 6.87 -19.63 8.43
N PHE A 129 7.07 -18.82 7.39
CA PHE A 129 6.04 -18.66 6.36
C PHE A 129 6.12 -19.77 5.30
N CYS A 130 5.02 -20.50 5.10
CA CYS A 130 4.99 -21.71 4.27
C CYS A 130 5.31 -21.48 2.78
N SER A 131 5.04 -20.28 2.25
CA SER A 131 5.22 -19.95 0.83
C SER A 131 5.28 -18.44 0.62
N PRO A 132 6.01 -17.93 -0.40
CA PRO A 132 5.96 -16.52 -0.82
C PRO A 132 4.54 -16.01 -1.11
N ALA A 133 3.60 -16.89 -1.46
CA ALA A 133 2.20 -16.54 -1.64
C ALA A 133 1.54 -15.98 -0.36
N ASN A 134 2.07 -16.33 0.81
CA ASN A 134 1.53 -15.90 2.11
C ASN A 134 2.04 -14.51 2.54
N ASN A 135 3.03 -13.93 1.84
CA ASN A 135 3.69 -12.68 2.24
C ASN A 135 2.69 -11.54 2.49
N LEU A 136 1.66 -11.42 1.64
CA LEU A 136 0.62 -10.41 1.81
C LEU A 136 -0.17 -10.59 3.11
N ALA A 137 -0.53 -11.84 3.45
CA ALA A 137 -1.29 -12.13 4.67
C ALA A 137 -0.44 -11.90 5.93
N VAL A 138 0.84 -12.27 5.88
CA VAL A 138 1.80 -11.99 6.96
C VAL A 138 1.92 -10.48 7.19
N LEU A 139 2.16 -9.69 6.13
CA LEU A 139 2.26 -8.24 6.25
C LEU A 139 0.96 -7.60 6.78
N ARG A 140 -0.21 -8.06 6.34
CA ARG A 140 -1.50 -7.58 6.86
C ARG A 140 -1.68 -7.87 8.35
N LEU A 141 -1.28 -9.06 8.81
CA LEU A 141 -1.30 -9.40 10.23
C LEU A 141 -0.31 -8.52 11.01
N MET A 142 0.90 -8.30 10.50
CA MET A 142 1.87 -7.37 11.11
C MET A 142 1.28 -5.96 11.24
N VAL A 143 0.65 -5.42 10.20
CA VAL A 143 -0.02 -4.11 10.26
C VAL A 143 -1.03 -4.07 11.41
N ILE A 144 -1.87 -5.09 11.55
CA ILE A 144 -2.86 -5.18 12.64
C ILE A 144 -2.15 -5.16 14.00
N LEU A 145 -1.12 -6.00 14.19
CA LEU A 145 -0.42 -6.09 15.48
C LEU A 145 0.29 -4.79 15.85
N LEU A 146 0.97 -4.15 14.88
CA LEU A 146 1.66 -2.88 15.10
C LEU A 146 0.68 -1.74 15.40
N GLN A 147 -0.47 -1.72 14.73
CA GLN A 147 -1.50 -0.69 14.90
C GLN A 147 -2.20 -0.80 16.25
N PHE A 148 -2.66 -2.01 16.61
CA PHE A 148 -3.46 -2.22 17.82
C PHE A 148 -2.58 -2.45 19.06
N TYR A 149 -1.42 -3.07 18.94
CA TYR A 149 -0.55 -3.39 20.09
C TYR A 149 0.83 -2.72 19.98
N PRO A 150 0.90 -1.38 19.88
CA PRO A 150 2.15 -0.69 19.60
C PRO A 150 3.19 -0.88 20.72
N GLU A 151 2.79 -0.82 21.99
CA GLU A 151 3.67 -0.97 23.16
C GLU A 151 4.34 -2.36 23.22
N CYS A 152 3.55 -3.41 22.96
CA CYS A 152 4.04 -4.79 22.95
C CYS A 152 4.92 -5.09 21.73
N SER A 153 4.70 -4.36 20.62
CA SER A 153 5.40 -4.58 19.36
C SER A 153 6.81 -3.98 19.29
N VAL A 154 7.16 -3.07 20.22
CA VAL A 154 8.46 -2.36 20.25
C VAL A 154 9.62 -3.35 20.33
N GLN A 155 9.50 -4.39 21.16
CA GLN A 155 10.55 -5.38 21.38
C GLN A 155 10.86 -6.21 20.13
N THR A 156 9.90 -6.29 19.20
CA THR A 156 10.00 -7.03 17.94
C THR A 156 10.17 -6.13 16.72
N SER A 157 10.33 -4.82 16.93
CA SER A 157 10.43 -3.84 15.84
C SER A 157 11.56 -4.14 14.86
N GLY A 158 12.71 -4.64 15.35
CA GLY A 158 13.83 -5.09 14.51
C GLY A 158 13.47 -6.26 13.59
N ILE A 159 12.80 -7.29 14.13
CA ILE A 159 12.36 -8.47 13.35
C ILE A 159 11.42 -8.04 12.22
N VAL A 160 10.47 -7.16 12.53
CA VAL A 160 9.52 -6.65 11.53
C VAL A 160 10.23 -5.79 10.50
N LYS A 161 11.15 -4.92 10.92
CA LYS A 161 11.98 -4.11 10.01
C LYS A 161 12.74 -5.00 9.02
N ASP A 162 13.43 -6.03 9.51
CA ASP A 162 14.23 -6.92 8.69
C ASP A 162 13.36 -7.68 7.69
N PHE A 163 12.21 -8.20 8.14
CA PHE A 163 11.24 -8.87 7.27
C PHE A 163 10.71 -7.93 6.18
N VAL A 164 10.27 -6.73 6.54
CA VAL A 164 9.65 -5.78 5.61
C VAL A 164 10.66 -5.25 4.58
N SER A 165 11.93 -5.11 4.95
CA SER A 165 13.01 -4.63 4.06
C SER A 165 13.20 -5.47 2.80
N GLN A 166 12.87 -6.77 2.87
CA GLN A 166 13.00 -7.72 1.76
C GLN A 166 12.03 -7.42 0.62
N PHE A 167 10.94 -6.68 0.88
CA PHE A 167 9.93 -6.39 -0.11
C PHE A 167 10.16 -5.11 -0.89
N MET A 168 11.24 -4.34 -0.65
CA MET A 168 11.48 -3.04 -1.28
C MET A 168 11.38 -3.05 -2.82
N ASP A 169 11.77 -4.15 -3.47
CA ASP A 169 11.71 -4.36 -4.93
C ASP A 169 10.57 -5.29 -5.38
N SER A 170 9.58 -5.56 -4.52
CA SER A 170 8.47 -6.43 -4.89
C SER A 170 7.67 -5.83 -6.05
N PRO A 171 7.32 -6.61 -7.08
CA PRO A 171 6.44 -6.14 -8.15
C PRO A 171 4.96 -6.11 -7.72
N ASN A 172 4.60 -6.72 -6.59
CA ASN A 172 3.22 -6.82 -6.13
C ASN A 172 2.81 -5.57 -5.34
N HIS A 173 1.91 -4.76 -5.92
CA HIS A 173 1.44 -3.51 -5.31
C HIS A 173 0.82 -3.70 -3.91
N ASN A 174 0.06 -4.77 -3.68
CA ASN A 174 -0.60 -5.00 -2.39
C ASN A 174 0.41 -5.35 -1.28
N VAL A 175 1.46 -6.10 -1.64
CA VAL A 175 2.59 -6.41 -0.75
C VAL A 175 3.32 -5.11 -0.41
N MET A 176 3.60 -4.28 -1.42
CA MET A 176 4.26 -2.98 -1.24
C MET A 176 3.48 -2.03 -0.34
N GLU A 177 2.16 -1.92 -0.52
CA GLU A 177 1.32 -1.07 0.30
C GLU A 177 1.27 -1.55 1.76
N SER A 178 1.17 -2.86 1.97
CA SER A 178 1.17 -3.45 3.31
C SER A 178 2.52 -3.29 4.00
N ALA A 179 3.62 -3.44 3.27
CA ALA A 179 4.99 -3.18 3.74
C ALA A 179 5.18 -1.71 4.13
N ALA A 180 4.69 -0.77 3.32
CA ALA A 180 4.70 0.65 3.63
C ALA A 180 3.89 0.98 4.90
N LYS A 181 2.73 0.33 5.10
CA LYS A 181 1.93 0.45 6.33
C LYS A 181 2.68 -0.09 7.55
N CYS A 182 3.40 -1.21 7.43
CA CYS A 182 4.26 -1.70 8.49
C CYS A 182 5.31 -0.64 8.89
N TYR A 183 6.04 -0.06 7.92
CA TYR A 183 7.00 1.00 8.22
C TYR A 183 6.36 2.25 8.85
N HIS A 184 5.17 2.64 8.40
CA HIS A 184 4.42 3.72 9.01
C HIS A 184 4.10 3.46 10.49
N HIS A 185 3.67 2.24 10.84
CA HIS A 185 3.44 1.89 12.23
C HIS A 185 4.75 1.75 13.02
N LEU A 186 5.83 1.21 12.42
CA LEU A 186 7.15 1.19 13.04
C LEU A 186 7.65 2.60 13.42
N LEU A 187 7.42 3.60 12.55
CA LEU A 187 7.69 5.01 12.88
C LEU A 187 6.88 5.46 14.09
N SER A 188 5.62 5.06 14.17
CA SER A 188 4.70 5.48 15.25
C SER A 188 5.04 4.82 16.59
N ILE A 189 5.51 3.57 16.60
CA ILE A 189 5.86 2.86 17.83
C ILE A 189 7.25 3.23 18.37
N SER A 190 8.12 3.80 17.53
CA SER A 190 9.47 4.22 17.92
C SER A 190 9.49 5.12 19.17
N LYS A 191 8.41 5.88 19.42
CA LYS A 191 8.24 6.73 20.61
C LYS A 191 8.29 5.96 21.94
N TYR A 192 7.95 4.67 21.90
CA TYR A 192 7.97 3.78 23.06
C TYR A 192 9.34 3.11 23.25
N GLY A 193 10.27 3.30 22.31
CA GLY A 193 11.65 2.82 22.40
C GLY A 193 12.52 3.67 23.33
N SER A 194 13.73 3.20 23.60
CA SER A 194 14.71 3.85 24.48
C SER A 194 15.26 5.17 23.93
N ASN A 195 15.32 5.32 22.60
CA ASN A 195 15.77 6.54 21.94
C ASN A 195 14.62 7.55 21.85
N ARG A 196 14.59 8.50 22.80
CA ARG A 196 13.60 9.59 22.91
C ARG A 196 13.74 10.66 21.82
N ILE A 197 14.05 10.28 20.58
CA ILE A 197 13.95 11.22 19.45
C ILE A 197 12.47 11.63 19.35
N ALA A 198 12.22 12.93 19.28
CA ALA A 198 10.85 13.40 19.11
C ALA A 198 10.27 12.80 17.82
N VAL A 199 9.08 12.21 17.90
CA VAL A 199 8.40 11.53 16.79
C VAL A 199 8.29 12.42 15.54
N LYS A 200 8.18 13.74 15.75
CA LYS A 200 8.20 14.78 14.70
C LYS A 200 9.53 14.83 13.94
N ASP A 201 10.66 14.75 14.64
CA ASP A 201 12.00 14.77 14.05
C ASP A 201 12.27 13.46 13.31
N LEU A 202 11.84 12.33 13.87
CA LEU A 202 11.94 11.04 13.19
C LEU A 202 11.15 11.03 11.87
N TRP A 203 9.93 11.57 11.87
CA TRP A 203 9.14 11.76 10.65
C TRP A 203 9.87 12.65 9.64
N LYS A 204 10.47 13.75 10.10
CA LYS A 204 11.20 14.68 9.22
C LYS A 204 12.37 13.98 8.53
N THR A 205 13.22 13.27 9.28
CA THR A 205 14.35 12.50 8.74
C THR A 205 13.87 11.41 7.79
N TYR A 206 12.82 10.66 8.16
CA TYR A 206 12.23 9.62 7.32
C TYR A 206 11.72 10.18 5.98
N GLN A 207 10.95 11.27 6.03
CA GLN A 207 10.45 11.95 4.84
C GLN A 207 11.60 12.47 3.98
N GLU A 208 12.60 13.10 4.58
CA GLU A 208 13.74 13.66 3.84
C GLU A 208 14.50 12.56 3.09
N ALA A 209 14.77 11.43 3.75
CA ALA A 209 15.42 10.27 3.17
C ALA A 209 14.62 9.66 1.99
N LEU A 210 13.29 9.51 2.14
CA LEU A 210 12.44 9.05 1.04
C LEU A 210 12.44 10.03 -0.14
N LEU A 211 12.38 11.33 0.12
CA LEU A 211 12.39 12.36 -0.93
C LEU A 211 13.74 12.43 -1.66
N ASP A 212 14.85 12.25 -0.94
CA ASP A 212 16.18 12.16 -1.56
C ASP A 212 16.29 10.93 -2.46
N MET A 213 15.85 9.77 -1.98
CA MET A 213 15.81 8.55 -2.79
C MET A 213 14.93 8.70 -4.04
N LEU A 214 13.75 9.33 -3.90
CA LEU A 214 12.87 9.62 -5.02
C LEU A 214 13.54 10.52 -6.06
N GLN A 215 14.25 11.56 -5.62
CA GLN A 215 15.01 12.44 -6.51
C GLN A 215 16.13 11.66 -7.23
N THR A 216 16.96 10.92 -6.50
CA THR A 216 18.05 10.11 -7.06
C THR A 216 17.53 9.10 -8.09
N LEU A 217 16.44 8.41 -7.78
CA LEU A 217 15.81 7.43 -8.69
C LEU A 217 15.17 8.11 -9.90
N ALA A 218 14.53 9.27 -9.72
CA ALA A 218 14.00 10.05 -10.83
C ALA A 218 15.12 10.52 -11.77
N ASP A 219 16.20 11.06 -11.23
CA ASP A 219 17.36 11.51 -12.02
C ASP A 219 18.04 10.35 -12.73
N SER A 220 18.15 9.19 -12.09
CA SER A 220 18.66 7.97 -12.71
C SER A 220 17.74 7.48 -13.84
N PHE A 221 16.43 7.41 -13.60
CA PHE A 221 15.45 6.99 -14.60
C PHE A 221 15.45 7.94 -15.81
N LEU A 222 15.54 9.25 -15.57
CA LEU A 222 15.61 10.29 -16.60
C LEU A 222 17.00 10.40 -17.25
N GLY A 223 18.01 9.66 -16.77
CA GLY A 223 19.37 9.68 -17.29
C GLY A 223 20.06 11.03 -17.14
N VAL A 224 19.73 11.74 -16.06
CA VAL A 224 20.47 12.89 -15.51
C VAL A 224 21.62 12.37 -14.65
N LEU A 225 21.37 11.30 -13.88
CA LEU A 225 22.37 10.63 -13.06
C LEU A 225 22.78 9.30 -13.70
N ASN A 226 24.08 9.14 -13.96
CA ASN A 226 24.67 7.90 -14.49
C ASN A 226 25.54 7.23 -13.41
N SER A 227 24.91 6.74 -12.34
CA SER A 227 25.58 5.92 -11.34
C SER A 227 25.25 4.44 -11.55
N PRO A 228 26.22 3.51 -11.49
CA PRO A 228 25.96 2.07 -11.56
C PRO A 228 25.34 1.51 -10.27
N VAL A 229 25.38 2.29 -9.18
CA VAL A 229 24.88 1.91 -7.86
C VAL A 229 24.04 3.05 -7.29
N ILE A 230 22.92 2.69 -6.66
CA ILE A 230 22.15 3.61 -5.82
C ILE A 230 22.37 3.17 -4.38
N GLU A 231 22.95 4.10 -3.60
CA GLU A 231 23.36 3.88 -2.22
C GLU A 231 22.18 3.47 -1.31
N PRO A 232 22.43 2.67 -0.27
CA PRO A 232 21.40 2.30 0.69
C PRO A 232 20.93 3.50 1.51
N ILE A 233 19.72 3.41 2.06
CA ILE A 233 19.26 4.32 3.12
C ILE A 233 19.07 3.53 4.39
N ASN A 234 19.85 3.91 5.40
CA ASN A 234 19.75 3.40 6.76
C ASN A 234 19.27 4.54 7.66
N CYS A 235 17.95 4.72 7.73
CA CYS A 235 17.31 5.75 8.54
C CYS A 235 16.23 5.09 9.39
N ASP A 236 16.52 4.74 10.64
CA ASP A 236 15.57 3.99 11.46
C ASP A 236 14.16 4.62 11.49
N PRO A 237 13.09 3.82 11.33
CA PRO A 237 13.08 2.38 11.09
C PRO A 237 13.34 1.99 9.62
N LEU A 238 13.33 2.92 8.68
CA LEU A 238 13.53 2.68 7.25
C LEU A 238 14.88 2.04 6.94
N ASN A 239 14.83 0.88 6.28
CA ASN A 239 15.98 0.27 5.65
C ASN A 239 15.68 0.03 4.18
N ILE A 240 16.37 0.78 3.31
CA ILE A 240 16.31 0.60 1.85
C ILE A 240 17.65 0.00 1.44
N PRO A 241 17.69 -1.26 0.97
CA PRO A 241 18.95 -1.90 0.59
C PRO A 241 19.54 -1.22 -0.65
N MET A 242 20.86 -1.29 -0.78
CA MET A 242 21.59 -0.82 -1.95
C MET A 242 21.05 -1.48 -3.23
N LEU A 243 20.89 -0.69 -4.30
CA LEU A 243 20.48 -1.20 -5.61
C LEU A 243 21.68 -1.19 -6.56
N LYS A 244 22.23 -2.37 -6.85
CA LYS A 244 23.22 -2.57 -7.91
C LYS A 244 22.50 -2.74 -9.24
N LEU A 245 22.81 -1.87 -10.20
CA LEU A 245 22.18 -1.90 -11.51
C LEU A 245 22.76 -3.01 -12.38
N CYS A 246 21.88 -3.74 -13.07
CA CYS A 246 22.29 -4.76 -14.02
C CYS A 246 23.00 -4.14 -15.24
N ASP A 247 23.85 -4.91 -15.90
CA ASP A 247 24.46 -4.52 -17.18
C ASP A 247 23.47 -4.55 -18.34
N ASP A 248 22.47 -5.44 -18.25
CA ASP A 248 21.40 -5.50 -19.25
C ASP A 248 20.58 -4.19 -19.22
N PRO A 249 20.47 -3.48 -20.36
CA PRO A 249 19.84 -2.15 -20.41
C PRO A 249 18.34 -2.17 -20.09
N ILE A 250 17.65 -3.28 -20.37
CA ILE A 250 16.21 -3.43 -20.13
C ILE A 250 15.94 -3.69 -18.65
N LYS A 251 16.70 -4.61 -18.04
CA LYS A 251 16.64 -4.89 -16.61
C LYS A 251 17.06 -3.67 -15.81
N ARG A 252 18.12 -2.97 -16.22
CA ARG A 252 18.61 -1.75 -15.57
C ARG A 252 17.51 -0.70 -15.42
N ILE A 253 16.85 -0.31 -16.51
CA ILE A 253 15.81 0.72 -16.45
C ILE A 253 14.58 0.23 -15.66
N SER A 254 14.26 -1.06 -15.77
CA SER A 254 13.15 -1.67 -15.02
C SER A 254 13.41 -1.69 -13.52
N GLN A 255 14.64 -2.00 -13.08
CA GLN A 255 15.05 -1.98 -11.67
C GLN A 255 14.89 -0.59 -11.06
N VAL A 256 15.43 0.44 -11.73
CA VAL A 256 15.30 1.84 -11.27
C VAL A 256 13.83 2.23 -11.19
N PHE A 257 13.04 1.88 -12.20
CA PHE A 257 11.63 2.24 -12.26
C PHE A 257 10.79 1.54 -11.18
N ILE A 258 11.00 0.24 -10.94
CA ILE A 258 10.33 -0.51 -9.88
C ILE A 258 10.68 0.09 -8.52
N ARG A 259 11.97 0.35 -8.25
CA ARG A 259 12.39 0.97 -6.98
C ARG A 259 11.78 2.36 -6.81
N PHE A 260 11.77 3.19 -7.86
CA PHE A 260 11.12 4.51 -7.83
C PHE A 260 9.64 4.41 -7.44
N LYS A 261 8.90 3.54 -8.13
CA LYS A 261 7.48 3.28 -7.86
C LYS A 261 7.26 2.84 -6.42
N ASN A 262 8.11 1.96 -5.91
CA ASN A 262 7.99 1.38 -4.59
C ASN A 262 8.30 2.39 -3.47
N VAL A 263 9.35 3.19 -3.63
CA VAL A 263 9.66 4.31 -2.71
C VAL A 263 8.54 5.36 -2.75
N ALA A 264 7.92 5.61 -3.91
CA ALA A 264 6.77 6.51 -4.01
C ALA A 264 5.56 5.97 -3.23
N VAL A 265 5.31 4.66 -3.27
CA VAL A 265 4.25 4.02 -2.46
C VAL A 265 4.52 4.22 -0.97
N TYR A 266 5.77 4.02 -0.52
CA TYR A 266 6.16 4.26 0.87
C TYR A 266 5.87 5.70 1.29
N PHE A 267 6.28 6.66 0.48
CA PHE A 267 6.02 8.07 0.73
C PHE A 267 4.52 8.38 0.77
N ILE A 268 3.75 7.94 -0.23
CA ILE A 268 2.30 8.19 -0.33
C ILE A 268 1.54 7.61 0.86
N VAL A 269 1.81 6.35 1.21
CA VAL A 269 1.14 5.66 2.32
C VAL A 269 1.44 6.39 3.62
N THR A 270 2.73 6.58 3.93
CA THR A 270 3.14 7.20 5.19
C THR A 270 2.69 8.65 5.30
N LEU A 271 2.56 9.39 4.19
CA LEU A 271 2.00 10.74 4.17
C LEU A 271 0.49 10.78 4.46
N ARG A 272 -0.27 9.77 4.03
CA ARG A 272 -1.73 9.72 4.17
C ARG A 272 -2.20 9.15 5.51
N GLU A 273 -1.47 8.19 6.06
CA GLU A 273 -1.87 7.53 7.29
C GLU A 273 -1.89 8.52 8.48
N PRO A 274 -2.80 8.38 9.46
CA PRO A 274 -2.80 9.19 10.66
C PRO A 274 -1.47 9.10 11.43
N PHE A 275 -1.12 10.13 12.19
CA PHE A 275 0.10 10.12 13.00
C PHE A 275 -0.16 10.73 14.36
N LEU A 276 0.63 10.28 15.34
CA LEU A 276 0.45 10.66 16.73
C LEU A 276 0.85 12.11 17.02
N SER A 277 1.63 12.72 16.13
CA SER A 277 2.05 14.12 16.21
C SER A 277 1.82 14.83 14.87
N GLU A 278 1.97 16.15 14.88
CA GLU A 278 1.99 16.94 13.66
C GLU A 278 3.06 16.40 12.69
N LYS A 279 2.68 16.17 11.43
CA LYS A 279 3.57 15.77 10.33
C LYS A 279 4.03 17.00 9.56
N PRO A 280 5.22 17.57 9.83
CA PRO A 280 5.78 18.60 8.95
C PRO A 280 6.05 18.00 7.56
N VAL A 281 5.49 18.63 6.52
CA VAL A 281 5.63 18.17 5.13
C VAL A 281 6.47 19.15 4.33
N ASN A 282 7.56 18.68 3.72
CA ASN A 282 8.41 19.51 2.87
C ASN A 282 7.81 19.66 1.46
N THR A 283 6.80 20.51 1.34
CA THR A 283 6.08 20.75 0.07
C THR A 283 7.01 21.24 -1.04
N ASN A 284 8.01 22.06 -0.71
CA ASN A 284 8.92 22.64 -1.69
C ASN A 284 9.79 21.57 -2.36
N LYS A 285 10.33 20.62 -1.58
CA LYS A 285 11.11 19.49 -2.12
C LYS A 285 10.25 18.59 -3.00
N ILE A 286 9.01 18.30 -2.60
CA ILE A 286 8.06 17.50 -3.40
C ILE A 286 7.76 18.19 -4.74
N PHE A 287 7.43 19.49 -4.73
CA PHE A 287 7.21 20.24 -5.96
C PHE A 287 8.48 20.34 -6.81
N GLY A 288 9.65 20.45 -6.18
CA GLY A 288 10.96 20.45 -6.84
C GLY A 288 11.19 19.17 -7.64
N ILE A 289 10.99 18.00 -7.03
CA ILE A 289 11.12 16.69 -7.69
C ILE A 289 10.20 16.62 -8.92
N ILE A 290 8.92 16.97 -8.75
CA ILE A 290 7.94 16.89 -9.84
C ILE A 290 8.30 17.84 -10.99
N LYS A 291 8.66 19.10 -10.68
CA LYS A 291 9.05 20.09 -11.69
C LYS A 291 10.35 19.71 -12.39
N GLY A 292 11.35 19.23 -11.64
CA GLY A 292 12.59 18.72 -12.20
C GLY A 292 12.33 17.64 -13.25
N ALA A 293 11.49 16.66 -12.91
CA ALA A 293 11.09 15.60 -13.82
C ALA A 293 10.35 16.10 -15.09
N LEU A 294 9.53 17.16 -14.98
CA LEU A 294 8.84 17.76 -16.13
C LEU A 294 9.78 18.59 -17.00
N ASN A 295 10.79 19.25 -16.43
CA ASN A 295 11.71 20.11 -17.18
C ASN A 295 12.69 19.32 -18.08
N VAL A 296 13.02 18.08 -17.72
CA VAL A 296 13.95 17.22 -18.48
C VAL A 296 13.31 16.72 -19.80
N VAL A 297 12.00 16.91 -19.99
CA VAL A 297 11.20 16.39 -21.11
C VAL A 297 11.69 16.85 -22.49
N HIS A 298 12.10 18.11 -22.61
CA HIS A 298 12.56 18.67 -23.88
C HIS A 298 13.84 17.99 -24.41
N LEU A 299 14.59 17.32 -23.54
CA LEU A 299 15.84 16.64 -23.89
C LEU A 299 15.62 15.27 -24.53
N PHE A 300 14.41 14.71 -24.47
CA PHE A 300 14.12 13.37 -25.01
C PHE A 300 13.62 13.36 -26.45
N THR A 301 13.25 14.51 -27.01
CA THR A 301 12.80 14.64 -28.40
C THR A 301 13.93 14.40 -29.41
N TYR A 302 15.20 14.51 -28.97
CA TYR A 302 16.38 14.47 -29.83
C TYR A 302 17.38 13.32 -29.54
N ARG A 303 17.13 12.48 -28.53
CA ARG A 303 18.08 11.40 -28.18
C ARG A 303 17.92 10.18 -29.10
N LYS A 304 19.06 9.68 -29.59
CA LYS A 304 19.23 8.50 -30.45
C LYS A 304 18.35 7.32 -29.97
N LYS A 305 17.85 6.52 -30.92
CA LYS A 305 17.05 5.29 -30.73
C LYS A 305 17.82 4.18 -30.00
N THR A 306 18.27 4.42 -28.77
CA THR A 306 18.87 3.38 -27.92
C THR A 306 17.77 2.56 -27.23
N ILE A 307 18.07 1.30 -26.91
CA ILE A 307 17.13 0.41 -26.20
C ILE A 307 16.67 1.04 -24.88
N ILE A 308 17.59 1.66 -24.12
CA ILE A 308 17.27 2.37 -22.87
C ILE A 308 16.30 3.53 -23.13
N GLY A 309 16.54 4.32 -24.18
CA GLY A 309 15.64 5.43 -24.55
C GLY A 309 14.25 4.94 -24.93
N MET A 310 14.15 3.83 -25.68
CA MET A 310 12.86 3.21 -26.02
C MET A 310 12.12 2.72 -24.77
N MET A 311 12.78 1.94 -23.91
CA MET A 311 12.17 1.41 -22.69
C MET A 311 11.74 2.52 -21.73
N ARG A 312 12.56 3.56 -21.58
CA ARG A 312 12.20 4.75 -20.81
C ARG A 312 10.96 5.42 -21.37
N ASN A 313 10.89 5.62 -22.68
CA ASN A 313 9.72 6.24 -23.34
C ASN A 313 8.43 5.42 -23.16
N LEU A 314 8.53 4.10 -23.04
CA LEU A 314 7.39 3.23 -22.75
C LEU A 314 6.90 3.38 -21.29
N LEU A 315 7.83 3.53 -20.34
CA LEU A 315 7.53 3.66 -18.91
C LEU A 315 7.19 5.09 -18.48
N LEU A 316 7.51 6.09 -19.31
CA LEU A 316 7.36 7.50 -19.00
C LEU A 316 5.93 7.95 -18.62
N PRO A 317 4.84 7.48 -19.28
CA PRO A 317 3.47 7.79 -18.84
C PRO A 317 3.19 7.33 -17.41
N GLU A 318 3.63 6.13 -17.05
CA GLU A 318 3.44 5.57 -15.71
C GLU A 318 4.31 6.31 -14.68
N PHE A 319 5.53 6.70 -15.06
CA PHE A 319 6.38 7.57 -14.24
C PHE A 319 5.67 8.89 -13.88
N TYR A 320 5.08 9.58 -14.85
CA TYR A 320 4.29 10.79 -14.60
C TYR A 320 3.04 10.52 -13.78
N PHE A 321 2.38 9.39 -14.01
CA PHE A 321 1.25 9.00 -13.19
C PHE A 321 1.63 8.83 -11.72
N ILE A 322 2.80 8.24 -11.41
CA ILE A 322 3.31 8.12 -10.04
C ILE A 322 3.58 9.50 -9.42
N LEU A 323 4.22 10.42 -10.16
CA LEU A 323 4.42 11.80 -9.70
C LEU A 323 3.09 12.52 -9.43
N LEU A 324 2.09 12.29 -10.29
CA LEU A 324 0.74 12.80 -10.11
C LEU A 324 0.06 12.18 -8.86
N GLN A 325 0.29 10.91 -8.55
CA GLN A 325 -0.20 10.29 -7.31
C GLN A 325 0.45 10.87 -6.06
N ILE A 326 1.74 11.22 -6.12
CA ILE A 326 2.44 11.94 -5.05
C ILE A 326 1.77 13.31 -4.83
N LEU A 327 1.55 14.08 -5.90
CA LEU A 327 0.86 15.36 -5.82
C LEU A 327 -0.57 15.22 -5.26
N LYS A 328 -1.32 14.23 -5.74
CA LYS A 328 -2.66 13.92 -5.26
C LYS A 328 -2.67 13.58 -3.76
N ALA A 329 -1.71 12.77 -3.30
CA ALA A 329 -1.57 12.45 -1.89
C ALA A 329 -1.30 13.72 -1.05
N LEU A 330 -0.39 14.58 -1.52
CA LEU A 330 -0.11 15.87 -0.89
C LEU A 330 -1.35 16.74 -0.76
N MET A 331 -2.15 16.85 -1.83
CA MET A 331 -3.42 17.59 -1.84
C MET A 331 -4.42 17.07 -0.82
N ILE A 332 -4.60 15.74 -0.76
CA ILE A 332 -5.54 15.10 0.17
C ILE A 332 -5.10 15.31 1.63
N THR A 333 -3.80 15.17 1.89
CA THR A 333 -3.26 15.28 3.26
C THR A 333 -3.27 16.73 3.76
N LEU A 334 -2.82 17.70 2.95
CA LEU A 334 -2.67 19.08 3.40
C LEU A 334 -3.89 19.97 3.10
N LYS A 335 -4.77 19.56 2.18
CA LYS A 335 -6.03 20.25 1.84
C LYS A 335 -5.82 21.77 1.66
N SER A 336 -6.54 22.59 2.41
CA SER A 336 -6.51 24.05 2.35
C SER A 336 -5.15 24.65 2.75
N ASN A 337 -4.28 23.93 3.46
CA ASN A 337 -2.94 24.41 3.82
C ASN A 337 -2.04 24.62 2.60
N LEU A 338 -2.38 24.01 1.45
CA LEU A 338 -1.70 24.22 0.17
C LEU A 338 -2.18 25.45 -0.61
N ARG A 339 -3.13 26.23 -0.11
CA ARG A 339 -3.62 27.44 -0.80
C ARG A 339 -2.47 28.40 -1.16
N LYS A 340 -1.46 28.55 -0.30
CA LYS A 340 -0.27 29.36 -0.59
C LYS A 340 0.57 28.84 -1.77
N ASN A 341 0.47 27.55 -2.07
CA ASN A 341 1.19 26.88 -3.16
C ASN A 341 0.34 26.73 -4.44
N TYR A 342 -0.84 27.35 -4.53
CA TYR A 342 -1.79 27.15 -5.63
C TYR A 342 -1.16 27.37 -7.03
N LYS A 343 -0.33 28.42 -7.21
CA LYS A 343 0.36 28.68 -8.48
C LYS A 343 1.26 27.52 -8.88
N GLN A 344 2.01 26.96 -7.94
CA GLN A 344 2.92 25.87 -8.20
C GLN A 344 2.17 24.60 -8.60
N ILE A 345 1.06 24.32 -7.92
CA ILE A 345 0.16 23.22 -8.25
C ILE A 345 -0.40 23.37 -9.66
N TRP A 346 -0.93 24.55 -10.00
CA TRP A 346 -1.50 24.80 -11.32
C TRP A 346 -0.46 24.74 -12.45
N MET A 347 0.76 25.24 -12.21
CA MET A 347 1.85 25.10 -13.19
C MET A 347 2.19 23.62 -13.44
N ILE A 348 2.35 22.83 -12.37
CA ILE A 348 2.64 21.39 -12.50
C ILE A 348 1.54 20.68 -13.31
N LEU A 349 0.26 20.91 -12.96
CA LEU A 349 -0.86 20.29 -13.66
C LEU A 349 -0.96 20.76 -15.12
N GLY A 350 -0.74 22.04 -15.37
CA GLY A 350 -0.72 22.60 -16.73
C GLY A 350 0.41 22.04 -17.58
N ASP A 351 1.61 21.90 -17.03
CA ASP A 351 2.77 21.36 -17.75
C ASP A 351 2.60 19.85 -17.99
N MET A 352 2.02 19.11 -17.05
CA MET A 352 1.63 17.71 -17.27
C MET A 352 0.59 17.57 -18.39
N LEU A 353 -0.43 18.44 -18.43
CA LEU A 353 -1.43 18.47 -19.51
C LEU A 353 -0.78 18.76 -20.85
N LYS A 354 0.00 19.85 -20.98
CA LYS A 354 0.69 20.19 -22.23
C LYS A 354 1.50 19.02 -22.77
N LEU A 355 2.21 18.33 -21.88
CA LEU A 355 3.00 17.17 -22.22
C LEU A 355 2.13 16.03 -22.72
N SER A 356 1.06 15.65 -22.02
CA SER A 356 0.16 14.58 -22.46
C SER A 356 -0.51 14.91 -23.78
N THR A 357 -1.05 16.13 -23.94
CA THR A 357 -1.67 16.60 -25.19
C THR A 357 -0.71 16.47 -26.36
N HIS A 358 0.51 17.02 -26.23
CA HIS A 358 1.52 16.95 -27.29
C HIS A 358 1.82 15.50 -27.69
N LYS A 359 1.99 14.59 -26.71
CA LYS A 359 2.23 13.17 -26.97
C LYS A 359 1.04 12.46 -27.62
N ILE A 360 -0.19 12.87 -27.33
CA ILE A 360 -1.41 12.32 -27.93
C ILE A 360 -1.61 12.82 -29.35
N VAL A 361 -1.50 14.13 -29.56
CA VAL A 361 -1.88 14.80 -30.82
C VAL A 361 -0.77 14.66 -31.85
N ILE A 362 0.48 14.92 -31.46
CA ILE A 362 1.63 14.93 -32.37
C ILE A 362 2.25 13.53 -32.48
N GLU A 363 2.50 12.87 -31.36
CA GLU A 363 3.16 11.54 -31.35
C GLU A 363 2.17 10.36 -31.39
N GLN A 364 0.85 10.62 -31.37
CA GLN A 364 -0.21 9.60 -31.43
C GLN A 364 -0.11 8.48 -30.37
N LYS A 365 0.48 8.76 -29.21
CA LYS A 365 0.71 7.77 -28.15
C LYS A 365 -0.53 7.60 -27.26
N LYS A 366 -1.31 6.55 -27.53
CA LYS A 366 -2.53 6.19 -26.77
C LYS A 366 -2.31 6.03 -25.26
N THR A 367 -1.12 5.63 -24.81
CA THR A 367 -0.80 5.48 -23.38
C THR A 367 -0.94 6.80 -22.60
N TYR A 368 -0.73 7.94 -23.26
CA TYR A 368 -0.91 9.26 -22.65
C TYR A 368 -2.38 9.69 -22.51
N MET A 369 -3.33 9.10 -23.26
CA MET A 369 -4.76 9.39 -23.07
C MET A 369 -5.24 9.00 -21.67
N ARG A 370 -4.78 7.85 -21.16
CA ARG A 370 -5.08 7.40 -19.79
C ARG A 370 -4.50 8.34 -18.76
N LEU A 371 -3.25 8.80 -18.95
CA LEU A 371 -2.62 9.79 -18.10
C LEU A 371 -3.42 11.11 -18.11
N ASN A 372 -3.87 11.56 -19.29
CA ASN A 372 -4.65 12.79 -19.43
C ASN A 372 -5.94 12.76 -18.59
N GLY A 373 -6.71 11.68 -18.68
CA GLY A 373 -7.91 11.49 -17.84
C GLY A 373 -7.59 11.56 -16.34
N LYS A 374 -6.46 10.98 -15.90
CA LYS A 374 -6.01 11.06 -14.50
C LYS A 374 -5.57 12.45 -14.08
N ILE A 375 -5.01 13.25 -14.98
CA ILE A 375 -4.69 14.66 -14.71
C ILE A 375 -5.97 15.45 -14.47
N PHE A 376 -7.01 15.27 -15.30
CA PHE A 376 -8.32 15.89 -15.08
C PHE A 376 -8.98 15.47 -13.76
N ASP A 377 -8.86 14.20 -13.36
CA ASP A 377 -9.34 13.73 -12.05
C ASP A 377 -8.68 14.52 -10.89
N VAL A 378 -7.37 14.76 -10.99
CA VAL A 378 -6.61 15.51 -9.96
C VAL A 378 -6.90 17.00 -10.00
N ILE A 379 -7.07 17.60 -11.19
CA ILE A 379 -7.54 18.99 -11.34
C ILE A 379 -8.91 19.15 -10.65
N THR A 380 -9.84 18.24 -10.91
CA THR A 380 -11.17 18.25 -10.31
C THR A 380 -11.10 18.16 -8.79
N LEU A 381 -10.25 17.27 -8.26
CA LEU A 381 -10.00 17.17 -6.82
C LEU A 381 -9.46 18.49 -6.24
N TRP A 382 -8.51 19.12 -6.92
CA TRP A 382 -7.92 20.37 -6.46
C TRP A 382 -8.94 21.51 -6.42
N CYS A 383 -9.77 21.66 -7.47
CA CYS A 383 -10.88 22.61 -7.47
C CYS A 383 -11.83 22.39 -6.28
N LYS A 384 -12.18 21.13 -5.99
CA LYS A 384 -13.02 20.78 -4.82
C LYS A 384 -12.37 21.19 -3.50
N ILE A 385 -11.06 20.98 -3.34
CA ILE A 385 -10.32 21.35 -2.11
C ILE A 385 -10.28 22.86 -1.90
N VAL A 386 -10.04 23.63 -2.97
CA VAL A 386 -9.95 25.09 -2.86
C VAL A 386 -11.34 25.72 -2.68
N ASN A 387 -12.41 24.99 -3.06
CA ASN A 387 -13.79 25.49 -3.17
C ASN A 387 -13.89 26.74 -4.06
N GLN A 388 -13.01 26.81 -5.05
CA GLN A 388 -12.94 27.84 -6.08
C GLN A 388 -12.51 27.16 -7.38
N GLY A 389 -12.98 27.69 -8.53
CA GLY A 389 -12.41 27.31 -9.82
C GLY A 389 -10.92 27.66 -9.90
N SER A 390 -10.24 27.27 -10.99
CA SER A 390 -8.81 27.54 -11.16
C SER A 390 -8.44 29.03 -11.05
N ARG A 391 -9.41 29.93 -11.32
CA ARG A 391 -9.24 31.39 -11.45
C ARG A 391 -8.05 31.76 -12.36
N SER A 392 -7.70 30.85 -13.26
CA SER A 392 -6.58 30.97 -14.18
C SER A 392 -7.15 30.76 -15.57
N ASP A 393 -7.44 31.87 -16.24
CA ASP A 393 -7.93 31.87 -17.63
C ASP A 393 -6.96 31.12 -18.55
N LEU A 394 -5.65 31.23 -18.27
CA LEU A 394 -4.62 30.49 -18.97
C LEU A 394 -4.82 28.97 -18.88
N LEU A 395 -5.17 28.44 -17.70
CA LEU A 395 -5.39 27.02 -17.53
C LEU A 395 -6.74 26.58 -18.13
N ILE A 396 -7.78 27.40 -18.01
CA ILE A 396 -9.09 27.13 -18.62
C ILE A 396 -8.94 27.05 -20.15
N ASN A 397 -8.27 28.04 -20.75
CA ASN A 397 -7.98 28.06 -22.19
C ASN A 397 -7.12 26.87 -22.61
N LEU A 398 -6.17 26.46 -21.76
CA LEU A 398 -5.34 25.28 -22.01
C LEU A 398 -6.15 23.99 -21.98
N MET A 399 -7.06 23.83 -21.02
CA MET A 399 -7.94 22.67 -20.91
C MET A 399 -8.94 22.60 -22.08
N LEU A 400 -9.53 23.74 -22.47
CA LEU A 400 -10.44 23.81 -23.62
C LEU A 400 -9.70 23.47 -24.92
N LYS A 401 -8.50 24.01 -25.10
CA LYS A 401 -7.63 23.68 -26.24
C LYS A 401 -7.26 22.20 -26.27
N ASP A 402 -6.88 21.62 -25.13
CA ASP A 402 -6.58 20.19 -25.02
C ASP A 402 -7.78 19.32 -25.44
N MET A 403 -8.98 19.63 -24.94
CA MET A 403 -10.20 18.91 -25.31
C MET A 403 -10.49 19.01 -26.82
N GLN A 404 -10.34 20.18 -27.42
CA GLN A 404 -10.54 20.40 -28.86
C GLN A 404 -9.50 19.64 -29.70
N ASP A 405 -8.22 19.72 -29.32
CA ASP A 405 -7.11 19.06 -30.01
C ASP A 405 -7.25 17.52 -29.97
N ILE A 406 -7.67 16.97 -28.82
CA ILE A 406 -7.93 15.53 -28.68
C ILE A 406 -9.16 15.11 -29.49
N SER A 407 -10.26 15.86 -29.39
CA SER A 407 -11.51 15.56 -30.12
C SER A 407 -11.27 15.54 -31.63
N SER A 408 -10.62 16.56 -32.16
CA SER A 408 -10.32 16.65 -33.61
C SER A 408 -9.43 15.51 -34.09
N THR A 409 -8.46 15.09 -33.29
CA THR A 409 -7.58 13.94 -33.60
C THR A 409 -8.35 12.62 -33.61
N LEU A 410 -9.28 12.41 -32.68
CA LEU A 410 -10.13 11.23 -32.64
C LEU A 410 -11.10 11.17 -33.83
N SER A 411 -11.70 12.30 -34.21
CA SER A 411 -12.61 12.40 -35.35
C SER A 411 -11.91 12.09 -36.68
N LYS A 412 -10.68 12.58 -36.89
CA LYS A 412 -9.88 12.23 -38.10
C LYS A 412 -9.67 10.72 -38.23
N LYS A 413 -9.30 10.04 -37.13
CA LYS A 413 -9.08 8.58 -37.15
C LYS A 413 -10.33 7.76 -37.44
N LEU A 414 -11.51 8.22 -37.01
CA LEU A 414 -12.78 7.57 -37.32
C LEU A 414 -13.14 7.68 -38.81
N ASN A 415 -12.71 8.75 -39.47
CA ASN A 415 -12.92 8.93 -40.90
C ASN A 415 -11.89 8.14 -41.72
N ASP A 416 -10.63 8.08 -41.26
CA ASP A 416 -9.57 7.31 -41.92
C ASP A 416 -9.76 5.77 -41.82
N GLN A 417 -10.58 5.28 -40.88
CA GLN A 417 -10.93 3.86 -40.75
C GLN A 417 -12.17 3.44 -41.58
N LYS A 418 -12.87 4.41 -42.17
CA LYS A 418 -14.06 4.19 -43.04
C LYS A 418 -13.73 4.27 -44.53
N GLN A 419 -12.50 4.64 -44.88
CA GLN A 419 -11.90 4.49 -46.20
C GLN A 419 -11.05 3.22 -46.20
#